data_AF-A0AAD3E3W2-F1
#
_entry.id   AF-A0AAD3E3W2-F1
#
_cell.length_a   1.000
_cell.length_b   1.000
_cell.length_c   1.000
_cell.angle_alpha   90.00
_cell.angle_beta   90.00
_cell.angle_gamma   90.00
#
_symmetry.space_group_name_H-M   'P 1'
#
loop_
_entity.id
_entity.type
_entity.pdbx_description
1 polymer ?
#
loop_
_entity_poly.entity_id
_entity_poly.type
_entity_poly.pdbx_seq_one_letter_code
_entity_poly.pdbx_strand_id
1 'polypeptide(L)'
;MFKKLFGQKPAASTVPQSSANAATKTISAIQNLTEHEESLEKRKALLEKRVEAELEKAKEFTRLKKKPQALQCLKKKKLLENEISNLDNMIMRVNEQRMMLEGQRTTTEVVASMHTAALAAKDNMKAMKIENVDKVLDEINETTDQMRQLNEVFANPLGLGTDLDDDELMGELEEIEASELDKELLQPAPVPATKAPAAAAASPDKLPSVPQKQKQQPAKTQEELELEALQAEMAL
;
A
#
# COMPACT_ATOMS: atom_id res chain seq x y z
N MET A 1 -30.78 3.23 65.88
CA MET A 1 -29.57 2.47 65.48
C MET A 1 -29.34 2.72 63.99
N PHE A 2 -28.53 3.72 63.66
CA PHE A 2 -28.13 4.09 62.30
C PHE A 2 -26.68 3.65 62.10
N LYS A 3 -26.42 2.72 61.17
CA LYS A 3 -25.08 2.50 60.60
C LYS A 3 -25.17 1.63 59.34
N LYS A 4 -25.19 2.30 58.19
CA LYS A 4 -24.53 1.97 56.90
C LYS A 4 -25.28 2.66 55.76
N LEU A 5 -25.23 3.99 55.83
CA LEU A 5 -25.29 4.88 54.69
C LEU A 5 -23.82 5.21 54.38
N PHE A 6 -23.45 5.24 53.10
CA PHE A 6 -22.12 5.48 52.51
C PHE A 6 -21.17 4.28 52.31
N GLY A 7 -20.81 4.09 51.03
CA GLY A 7 -19.42 3.82 50.66
C GLY A 7 -19.12 2.45 50.09
N GLN A 8 -19.42 2.22 48.82
CA GLN A 8 -18.44 1.57 47.95
C GLN A 8 -18.54 2.12 46.53
N LYS A 9 -17.88 3.26 46.35
CA LYS A 9 -17.33 3.70 45.07
C LYS A 9 -16.23 2.68 44.71
N PRO A 10 -16.20 2.08 43.50
CA PRO A 10 -14.97 1.49 43.04
C PRO A 10 -14.02 2.65 42.74
N ALA A 11 -13.08 2.89 43.65
CA ALA A 11 -11.94 3.75 43.41
C ALA A 11 -10.79 2.88 42.89
N ALA A 12 -10.04 3.49 41.97
CA ALA A 12 -8.70 3.11 41.51
C ALA A 12 -8.61 2.03 40.42
N SER A 13 -8.69 2.52 39.18
CA SER A 13 -7.62 2.43 38.17
C SER A 13 -7.08 1.04 37.82
N THR A 14 -7.65 0.45 36.76
CA THR A 14 -6.96 -0.51 35.90
C THR A 14 -7.14 -0.10 34.44
N VAL A 15 -6.14 0.55 33.86
CA VAL A 15 -5.92 0.60 32.40
C VAL A 15 -4.39 0.55 32.21
N PRO A 16 -3.76 -0.26 31.32
CA PRO A 16 -4.27 -1.20 30.31
C PRO A 16 -3.55 -2.57 30.35
N GLN A 17 -3.93 -3.53 31.20
CA GLN A 17 -3.43 -4.91 31.02
C GLN A 17 -4.16 -5.69 29.91
N SER A 18 -5.31 -5.19 29.44
CA SER A 18 -6.11 -5.85 28.38
C SER A 18 -5.65 -5.52 26.96
N SER A 19 -5.17 -4.29 26.68
CA SER A 19 -4.80 -3.92 25.29
C SER A 19 -3.44 -4.46 24.87
N ALA A 20 -2.45 -4.52 25.77
CA ALA A 20 -1.16 -5.17 25.48
C ALA A 20 -1.36 -6.66 25.16
N ASN A 21 -2.23 -7.33 25.92
CA ASN A 21 -2.56 -8.73 25.70
C ASN A 21 -3.34 -8.95 24.40
N ALA A 22 -4.17 -7.99 23.97
CA ALA A 22 -4.87 -8.03 22.68
C ALA A 22 -3.93 -7.78 21.49
N ALA A 23 -2.99 -6.83 21.62
CA ALA A 23 -1.97 -6.56 20.61
C ALA A 23 -1.04 -7.78 20.42
N THR A 24 -0.55 -8.38 21.51
CA THR A 24 0.25 -9.61 21.45
C THR A 24 -0.51 -10.78 20.82
N LYS A 25 -1.80 -10.95 21.16
CA LYS A 25 -2.66 -11.96 20.50
C LYS A 25 -2.79 -11.72 19.00
N THR A 26 -2.99 -10.47 18.58
CA THR A 26 -3.10 -10.09 17.17
C THR A 26 -1.81 -10.41 16.41
N ILE A 27 -0.65 -10.06 16.97
CA ILE A 27 0.67 -10.39 16.40
C ILE A 27 0.84 -11.91 16.27
N SER A 28 0.52 -12.66 17.33
CA SER A 28 0.61 -14.13 17.29
C SER A 28 -0.34 -14.77 16.27
N ALA A 29 -1.54 -14.20 16.10
CA ALA A 29 -2.49 -14.66 15.11
C ALA A 29 -2.00 -14.41 13.68
N ILE A 30 -1.41 -13.23 13.41
CA ILE A 30 -0.76 -12.91 12.14
C ILE A 30 0.38 -13.90 11.85
N GLN A 31 1.24 -14.19 12.83
CA GLN A 31 2.32 -15.18 12.67
C GLN A 31 1.78 -16.57 12.33
N ASN A 32 0.79 -17.06 13.10
CA ASN A 32 0.17 -18.36 12.85
C ASN A 32 -0.47 -18.44 11.45
N LEU A 33 -1.13 -17.36 11.01
CA LEU A 33 -1.71 -17.30 9.66
C LEU A 33 -0.63 -17.39 8.58
N THR A 34 0.51 -16.73 8.75
CA THR A 34 1.66 -16.82 7.82
C THR A 34 2.25 -18.24 7.77
N GLU A 35 2.42 -18.89 8.92
CA GLU A 35 2.88 -20.29 8.96
C GLU A 35 1.90 -21.26 8.29
N HIS A 36 0.60 -21.02 8.44
CA HIS A 36 -0.44 -21.79 7.77
C HIS A 36 -0.48 -21.55 6.27
N GLU A 37 -0.32 -20.31 5.80
CA GLU A 37 -0.18 -19.97 4.38
C GLU A 37 0.98 -20.76 3.76
N GLU A 38 2.17 -20.69 4.36
CA GLU A 38 3.36 -21.39 3.88
C GLU A 38 3.13 -22.92 3.81
N SER A 39 2.42 -23.48 4.80
CA SER A 39 2.06 -24.90 4.83
C SER A 39 1.08 -25.28 3.71
N LEU A 40 0.10 -24.43 3.42
CA LEU A 40 -0.87 -24.62 2.33
C LEU A 40 -0.16 -24.54 0.97
N GLU A 41 0.75 -23.57 0.78
CA GLU A 41 1.55 -23.44 -0.45
C GLU A 41 2.44 -24.66 -0.69
N LYS A 42 3.15 -25.14 0.35
CA LYS A 42 3.95 -26.37 0.26
C LYS A 42 3.09 -27.57 -0.16
N ARG A 43 1.88 -27.69 0.40
CA ARG A 43 0.94 -28.75 0.03
C ARG A 43 0.47 -28.61 -1.41
N LYS A 44 0.13 -27.39 -1.85
CA LYS A 44 -0.25 -27.09 -3.24
C LYS A 44 0.86 -27.51 -4.21
N ALA A 45 2.10 -27.09 -3.97
CA ALA A 45 3.25 -27.42 -4.80
C ALA A 45 3.49 -28.94 -4.89
N LEU A 46 3.24 -29.70 -3.82
CA LEU A 46 3.29 -31.16 -3.86
C LEU A 46 2.19 -31.76 -4.75
N LEU A 47 0.96 -31.23 -4.67
CA LEU A 47 -0.15 -31.70 -5.50
C LEU A 47 0.06 -31.36 -6.98
N GLU A 48 0.63 -30.19 -7.30
CA GLU A 48 0.99 -29.81 -8.68
C GLU A 48 1.98 -30.80 -9.30
N LYS A 49 3.03 -31.19 -8.57
CA LYS A 49 3.96 -32.24 -9.01
C LYS A 49 3.25 -33.59 -9.23
N ARG A 50 2.24 -33.92 -8.42
CA ARG A 50 1.44 -35.14 -8.60
C ARG A 50 0.52 -35.05 -9.81
N VAL A 51 -0.03 -33.88 -10.12
CA VAL A 51 -0.81 -33.60 -11.34
C VAL A 51 0.05 -33.84 -12.57
N GLU A 52 1.26 -33.31 -12.60
CA GLU A 52 2.23 -33.52 -13.68
C GLU A 52 2.57 -35.01 -13.84
N ALA A 53 2.84 -35.72 -12.74
CA ALA A 53 3.13 -37.14 -12.77
C ALA A 53 1.97 -37.99 -13.33
N GLU A 54 0.71 -37.69 -12.95
CA GLU A 54 -0.46 -38.39 -13.52
C GLU A 54 -0.69 -38.03 -15.00
N LEU A 55 -0.35 -36.79 -15.42
CA LEU A 55 -0.40 -36.38 -16.81
C LEU A 55 0.62 -37.16 -17.66
N GLU A 56 1.85 -37.32 -17.19
CA GLU A 56 2.87 -38.11 -17.89
C GLU A 56 2.47 -39.58 -18.02
N LYS A 57 1.95 -40.19 -16.94
CA LYS A 57 1.39 -41.56 -17.02
C LYS A 57 0.24 -41.67 -18.02
N ALA A 58 -0.64 -40.68 -18.08
CA ALA A 58 -1.74 -40.66 -19.05
C ALA A 58 -1.21 -40.60 -20.49
N LYS A 59 -0.19 -39.79 -20.77
CA LYS A 59 0.50 -39.72 -22.07
C LYS A 59 1.14 -41.06 -22.43
N GLU A 60 1.82 -41.69 -21.48
CA GLU A 60 2.45 -43.00 -21.68
C GLU A 60 1.41 -44.08 -22.02
N PHE A 61 0.34 -44.21 -21.24
CA PHE A 61 -0.72 -45.17 -21.53
C PHE A 61 -1.42 -44.90 -22.87
N THR A 62 -1.53 -43.64 -23.27
CA THR A 62 -2.04 -43.26 -24.60
C THR A 62 -1.12 -43.77 -25.70
N ARG A 63 0.20 -43.59 -25.59
CA ARG A 63 1.20 -44.13 -26.54
C ARG A 63 1.14 -45.65 -26.63
N LEU A 64 0.89 -46.33 -25.50
CA LEU A 64 0.73 -47.78 -25.42
C LEU A 64 -0.67 -48.27 -25.85
N LYS A 65 -1.54 -47.38 -26.35
CA LYS A 65 -2.93 -47.68 -26.75
C LYS A 65 -3.79 -48.28 -25.63
N LYS A 66 -3.43 -48.02 -24.37
CA LYS A 66 -4.11 -48.48 -23.14
C LYS A 66 -5.14 -47.44 -22.68
N LYS A 67 -6.21 -47.27 -23.46
CA LYS A 67 -7.24 -46.24 -23.25
C LYS A 67 -7.88 -46.25 -21.85
N PRO A 68 -8.28 -47.40 -21.26
CA PRO A 68 -8.88 -47.41 -19.92
C PRO A 68 -7.94 -46.87 -18.82
N GLN A 69 -6.65 -47.22 -18.90
CA GLN A 69 -5.63 -46.77 -17.94
C GLN A 69 -5.34 -45.28 -18.07
N ALA A 70 -5.25 -44.77 -19.31
CA ALA A 70 -5.09 -43.34 -19.55
C ALA A 70 -6.27 -42.54 -18.96
N LEU A 71 -7.51 -43.03 -19.14
CA LEU A 71 -8.70 -42.40 -18.55
C LEU A 71 -8.67 -42.40 -17.01
N GLN A 72 -8.15 -43.45 -16.37
CA GLN A 72 -8.00 -43.48 -14.91
C GLN A 72 -6.99 -42.43 -14.42
N CYS A 73 -5.85 -42.27 -15.10
CA CYS A 73 -4.88 -41.23 -14.77
C CYS A 73 -5.47 -39.82 -14.94
N LEU A 74 -6.22 -39.56 -16.02
CA LEU A 74 -6.89 -38.28 -16.21
C LEU A 74 -7.95 -37.98 -15.14
N LYS A 75 -8.70 -38.99 -14.67
CA LYS A 75 -9.62 -38.84 -13.54
C LYS A 75 -8.89 -38.46 -12.25
N LYS A 76 -7.78 -39.14 -11.95
CA LYS A 76 -6.93 -38.81 -10.77
C LYS A 76 -6.36 -37.40 -10.87
N LYS A 77 -5.84 -37.03 -12.05
CA LYS A 77 -5.38 -35.66 -12.34
C LYS A 77 -6.46 -34.64 -12.00
N LYS A 78 -7.69 -34.83 -12.50
CA LYS A 78 -8.78 -33.88 -12.26
C LYS A 78 -9.18 -33.76 -10.78
N LEU A 79 -9.13 -34.85 -10.03
CA LEU A 79 -9.36 -34.81 -8.57
C LEU A 79 -8.29 -33.99 -7.84
N LEU A 80 -7.02 -34.16 -8.21
CA LEU A 80 -5.90 -33.38 -7.65
C LEU A 80 -6.02 -31.89 -8.02
N GLU A 81 -6.40 -31.56 -9.25
CA GLU A 81 -6.65 -30.17 -9.68
C GLU A 81 -7.78 -29.51 -8.88
N ASN A 82 -8.85 -30.26 -8.56
CA ASN A 82 -9.91 -29.76 -7.69
C ASN A 82 -9.41 -29.53 -6.25
N GLU A 83 -8.53 -30.39 -5.73
CA GLU A 83 -7.91 -30.19 -4.42
C GLU A 83 -6.99 -28.96 -4.41
N ILE A 84 -6.22 -28.73 -5.47
CA ILE A 84 -5.41 -27.52 -5.66
C ILE A 84 -6.29 -26.27 -5.64
N SER A 85 -7.39 -26.26 -6.40
CA SER A 85 -8.32 -25.13 -6.41
C SER A 85 -8.91 -24.83 -5.03
N ASN A 86 -9.17 -25.87 -4.22
CA ASN A 86 -9.59 -25.68 -2.84
C ASN A 86 -8.49 -25.08 -1.95
N LEU A 87 -7.22 -25.47 -2.16
CA LEU A 87 -6.07 -24.87 -1.48
C LEU A 87 -5.89 -23.39 -1.85
N ASP A 88 -6.04 -23.04 -3.12
CA ASP A 88 -6.00 -21.64 -3.58
C ASP A 88 -7.06 -20.79 -2.86
N ASN A 89 -8.29 -21.30 -2.78
CA ASN A 89 -9.36 -20.63 -2.04
C ASN A 89 -9.04 -20.48 -0.54
N MET A 90 -8.35 -21.45 0.07
CA MET A 90 -7.94 -21.36 1.48
C MET A 90 -6.81 -20.35 1.67
N ILE A 91 -5.81 -20.33 0.79
CA ILE A 91 -4.70 -19.37 0.81
C ILE A 91 -5.25 -17.95 0.70
N MET A 92 -6.16 -17.70 -0.24
CA MET A 92 -6.82 -16.38 -0.40
C MET A 92 -7.50 -15.93 0.90
N ARG A 93 -8.27 -16.80 1.55
CA ARG A 93 -8.95 -16.49 2.82
C ARG A 93 -7.96 -16.19 3.96
N VAL A 94 -6.86 -16.93 4.03
CA VAL A 94 -5.80 -16.68 5.03
C VAL A 94 -5.17 -15.30 4.81
N ASN A 95 -4.91 -14.94 3.55
CA ASN A 95 -4.37 -13.64 3.18
C ASN A 95 -5.32 -12.47 3.49
N GLU A 96 -6.60 -12.61 3.16
CA GLU A 96 -7.64 -11.63 3.52
C GLU A 96 -7.69 -11.42 5.05
N GLN A 97 -7.64 -12.51 5.83
CA GLN A 97 -7.66 -12.42 7.30
C GLN A 97 -6.40 -11.76 7.86
N ARG A 98 -5.22 -12.05 7.29
CA ARG A 98 -3.97 -11.40 7.70
C ARG A 98 -4.04 -9.89 7.46
N MET A 99 -4.42 -9.48 6.25
CA MET A 99 -4.55 -8.07 5.88
C MET A 99 -5.55 -7.34 6.79
N MET A 100 -6.68 -7.97 7.11
CA MET A 100 -7.65 -7.42 8.06
C MET A 100 -7.04 -7.21 9.44
N LEU A 101 -6.32 -8.20 10.00
CA LEU A 101 -5.70 -8.08 11.32
C LEU A 101 -4.60 -7.01 11.35
N GLU A 102 -3.82 -6.88 10.26
CA GLU A 102 -2.82 -5.82 10.11
C GLU A 102 -3.48 -4.43 10.11
N GLY A 103 -4.55 -4.23 9.34
CA GLY A 103 -5.30 -2.98 9.33
C GLY A 103 -5.95 -2.65 10.68
N GLN A 104 -6.50 -3.66 11.38
CA GLN A 104 -7.04 -3.51 12.73
C GLN A 104 -5.95 -3.10 13.74
N ARG A 105 -4.74 -3.67 13.60
CA ARG A 105 -3.59 -3.31 14.43
C ARG A 105 -3.21 -1.84 14.22
N THR A 106 -3.02 -1.40 12.97
CA THR A 106 -2.72 0.00 12.64
C THR A 106 -3.79 0.96 13.19
N THR A 107 -5.07 0.62 13.00
CA THR A 107 -6.18 1.42 13.55
C THR A 107 -6.09 1.53 15.07
N THR A 108 -5.78 0.44 15.76
CA THR A 108 -5.63 0.42 17.22
C THR A 108 -4.46 1.30 17.68
N GLU A 109 -3.34 1.25 16.95
CA GLU A 109 -2.16 2.09 17.22
C GLU A 109 -2.47 3.58 17.05
N VAL A 110 -3.18 3.98 15.97
CA VAL A 110 -3.62 5.36 15.74
C VAL A 110 -4.54 5.84 16.87
N VAL A 111 -5.54 5.04 17.26
CA VAL A 111 -6.47 5.40 18.34
C VAL A 111 -5.72 5.54 19.68
N ALA A 112 -4.74 4.70 19.96
CA ALA A 112 -3.92 4.80 21.17
C ALA A 112 -3.09 6.11 21.19
N SER A 113 -2.54 6.51 20.05
CA SER A 113 -1.83 7.78 19.88
C SER A 113 -2.76 8.98 20.06
N MET A 114 -3.96 8.95 19.47
CA MET A 114 -4.98 9.99 19.65
C MET A 114 -5.39 10.15 21.12
N HIS A 115 -5.59 9.04 21.83
CA HIS A 115 -5.90 9.07 23.26
C HIS A 115 -4.78 9.73 24.07
N THR A 116 -3.52 9.39 23.78
CA THR A 116 -2.35 10.00 24.43
C THR A 116 -2.27 11.50 24.15
N ALA A 117 -2.49 11.93 22.91
CA ALA A 117 -2.54 13.35 22.53
C ALA A 117 -3.67 14.09 23.27
N ALA A 118 -4.86 13.48 23.38
CA ALA A 118 -5.99 14.07 24.11
C ALA A 118 -5.71 14.24 25.61
N LEU A 119 -5.01 13.29 26.23
CA LEU A 119 -4.56 13.42 27.63
C LEU A 119 -3.56 14.57 27.80
N ALA A 120 -2.56 14.67 26.93
CA ALA A 120 -1.58 15.76 26.94
C ALA A 120 -2.25 17.13 26.75
N ALA A 121 -3.17 17.24 25.79
CA ALA A 121 -3.96 18.46 25.56
C ALA A 121 -4.76 18.83 26.82
N LYS A 122 -5.40 17.86 27.48
CA LYS A 122 -6.15 18.09 28.72
C LYS A 122 -5.25 18.56 29.86
N ASP A 123 -4.05 18.00 30.00
CA ASP A 123 -3.13 18.40 31.06
C ASP A 123 -2.53 19.79 30.79
N ASN A 124 -2.23 20.13 29.53
CA ASN A 124 -1.88 21.49 29.13
C ASN A 124 -2.99 22.48 29.47
N MET A 125 -4.26 22.17 29.15
CA MET A 125 -5.39 23.02 29.51
C MET A 125 -5.54 23.20 31.03
N LYS A 126 -5.25 22.18 31.84
CA LYS A 126 -5.25 22.32 33.30
C LYS A 126 -4.09 23.19 33.78
N ALA A 127 -2.88 23.03 33.24
CA ALA A 127 -1.72 23.85 33.58
C ALA A 127 -2.00 25.34 33.29
N MET A 128 -2.56 25.65 32.11
CA MET A 128 -2.99 27.01 31.76
C MET A 128 -4.03 27.58 32.75
N LYS A 129 -5.00 26.76 33.18
CA LYS A 129 -6.00 27.14 34.19
C LYS A 129 -5.44 27.30 35.60
N ILE A 130 -4.36 26.59 35.96
CA ILE A 130 -3.72 26.67 37.28
C ILE A 130 -2.81 27.89 37.37
N GLU A 131 -2.10 28.23 36.29
CA GLU A 131 -1.10 29.28 36.36
C GLU A 131 -1.68 30.68 36.12
N ASN A 132 -2.71 30.87 35.29
CA ASN A 132 -3.04 32.22 34.83
C ASN A 132 -4.46 32.36 34.26
N VAL A 133 -5.56 32.16 35.00
CA VAL A 133 -6.89 32.51 34.43
C VAL A 133 -6.97 34.01 34.14
N ASP A 134 -6.54 34.87 35.07
CA ASP A 134 -6.62 36.32 34.89
C ASP A 134 -5.59 36.84 33.86
N LYS A 135 -4.35 36.34 33.90
CA LYS A 135 -3.29 36.73 32.95
C LYS A 135 -3.48 36.15 31.55
N VAL A 136 -4.00 34.92 31.40
CA VAL A 136 -4.32 34.36 30.07
C VAL A 136 -5.56 35.04 29.49
N LEU A 137 -6.53 35.49 30.29
CA LEU A 137 -7.63 36.31 29.77
C LEU A 137 -7.16 37.68 29.29
N ASP A 138 -6.24 38.32 30.03
CA ASP A 138 -5.60 39.57 29.59
C ASP A 138 -4.78 39.36 28.30
N GLU A 139 -3.94 38.32 28.25
CA GLU A 139 -3.14 37.97 27.05
C GLU A 139 -4.01 37.46 25.89
N ILE A 140 -5.14 36.78 26.11
CA ILE A 140 -6.09 36.38 25.06
C ILE A 140 -6.78 37.60 24.47
N ASN A 141 -7.17 38.57 25.29
CA ASN A 141 -7.77 39.82 24.79
C ASN A 141 -6.73 40.60 23.96
N GLU A 142 -5.49 40.68 24.43
CA GLU A 142 -4.39 41.33 23.70
C GLU A 142 -4.02 40.56 22.41
N THR A 143 -3.99 39.22 22.45
CA THR A 143 -3.72 38.37 21.28
C THR A 143 -4.89 38.36 20.30
N THR A 144 -6.14 38.47 20.77
CA THR A 144 -7.33 38.56 19.90
C THR A 144 -7.36 39.91 19.19
N ASP A 145 -7.00 41.01 19.86
CA ASP A 145 -6.84 42.31 19.24
C ASP A 145 -5.65 42.34 18.26
N GLN A 146 -4.55 41.65 18.58
CA GLN A 146 -3.44 41.43 17.64
C GLN A 146 -3.85 40.55 16.46
N MET A 147 -4.60 39.47 16.66
CA MET A 147 -5.12 38.61 15.59
C MET A 147 -6.15 39.34 14.73
N ARG A 148 -6.91 40.28 15.30
CA ARG A 148 -7.85 41.13 14.58
C ARG A 148 -7.11 42.18 13.76
N GLN A 149 -6.08 42.82 14.31
CA GLN A 149 -5.17 43.68 13.55
C GLN A 149 -4.41 42.90 12.46
N LEU A 150 -4.00 41.66 12.73
CA LEU A 150 -3.28 40.80 11.79
C LEU A 150 -4.22 40.32 10.69
N ASN A 151 -5.46 39.92 11.00
CA ASN A 151 -6.47 39.65 9.99
C ASN A 151 -6.90 40.91 9.22
N GLU A 152 -6.92 42.10 9.81
CA GLU A 152 -7.24 43.34 9.08
C GLU A 152 -6.09 43.77 8.15
N VAL A 153 -4.84 43.38 8.47
CA VAL A 153 -3.64 43.59 7.66
C VAL A 153 -3.43 42.48 6.61
N PHE A 154 -3.85 41.23 6.88
CA PHE A 154 -3.72 40.07 5.99
C PHE A 154 -4.98 39.70 5.20
N ALA A 155 -6.17 40.20 5.56
CA ALA A 155 -7.39 39.95 4.79
C ALA A 155 -7.40 40.67 3.44
N ASN A 156 -6.33 41.40 3.08
CA ASN A 156 -6.14 41.86 1.71
C ASN A 156 -4.66 41.99 1.29
N PRO A 157 -3.98 40.85 1.11
CA PRO A 157 -3.32 40.63 -0.17
C PRO A 157 -3.62 39.22 -0.66
N LEU A 158 -4.61 39.15 -1.55
CA LEU A 158 -4.97 38.03 -2.43
C LEU A 158 -5.87 36.94 -1.81
N GLY A 159 -7.18 37.18 -1.88
CA GLY A 159 -8.22 36.16 -1.72
C GLY A 159 -8.16 35.09 -2.82
N LEU A 160 -7.26 34.13 -2.68
CA LEU A 160 -7.18 32.89 -3.47
C LEU A 160 -7.33 31.68 -2.55
N GLY A 161 -8.53 31.51 -1.99
CA GLY A 161 -8.84 30.34 -1.16
C GLY A 161 -10.29 29.93 -1.38
N THR A 162 -10.44 28.92 -2.24
CA THR A 162 -11.62 28.07 -2.45
C THR A 162 -12.80 28.66 -3.23
N ASP A 163 -12.68 28.59 -4.55
CA ASP A 163 -13.73 28.04 -5.43
C ASP A 163 -12.98 27.43 -6.64
N LEU A 164 -12.51 26.20 -6.48
CA LEU A 164 -12.07 25.39 -7.61
C LEU A 164 -13.32 24.69 -8.13
N ASP A 165 -13.62 24.89 -9.42
CA ASP A 165 -14.79 24.31 -10.06
C ASP A 165 -14.49 22.85 -10.42
N ASP A 166 -15.25 21.91 -9.85
CA ASP A 166 -15.10 20.47 -10.07
C ASP A 166 -15.19 20.11 -11.58
N ASP A 167 -15.89 20.91 -12.38
CA ASP A 167 -16.01 20.73 -13.83
C ASP A 167 -14.69 21.08 -14.58
N GLU A 168 -13.95 22.08 -14.11
CA GLU A 168 -12.63 22.45 -14.67
C GLU A 168 -11.58 21.38 -14.35
N LEU A 169 -11.60 20.86 -13.12
CA LEU A 169 -10.71 19.78 -12.68
C LEU A 169 -10.98 18.46 -13.42
N MET A 170 -12.23 18.19 -13.77
CA MET A 170 -12.59 17.00 -14.55
C MET A 170 -12.10 17.11 -16.00
N GLY A 171 -12.17 18.29 -16.60
CA GLY A 171 -11.61 18.54 -17.94
C GLY A 171 -10.10 18.35 -18.01
N GLU A 172 -9.36 18.85 -17.00
CA GLU A 172 -7.91 18.64 -16.93
C GLU A 172 -7.54 17.15 -16.77
N LEU A 173 -8.31 16.38 -15.99
CA LEU A 173 -8.10 14.95 -15.82
C LEU A 173 -8.28 14.17 -17.13
N GLU A 174 -9.32 14.50 -17.91
CA GLU A 174 -9.57 13.87 -19.22
C GLU A 174 -8.45 14.17 -20.22
N GLU A 175 -7.89 15.38 -20.22
CA GLU A 175 -6.77 15.74 -21.10
C GLU A 175 -5.49 14.98 -20.75
N ILE A 176 -5.24 14.76 -19.45
CA ILE A 176 -4.11 13.94 -18.97
C ILE A 176 -4.27 12.48 -19.40
N GLU A 177 -5.46 11.89 -19.25
CA GLU A 177 -5.75 10.52 -19.67
C GLU A 177 -5.56 10.33 -21.18
N ALA A 178 -6.03 11.29 -21.99
CA ALA A 178 -5.85 11.27 -23.44
C ALA A 178 -4.36 11.35 -23.84
N SER A 179 -3.58 12.20 -23.18
CA SER A 179 -2.14 12.33 -23.46
C SER A 179 -1.35 11.07 -23.10
N GLU A 180 -1.70 10.38 -22.01
CA GLU A 180 -1.05 9.12 -21.62
C GLU A 180 -1.40 7.98 -22.57
N LEU A 181 -2.65 7.91 -23.03
CA LEU A 181 -3.08 6.93 -24.03
C LEU A 181 -2.35 7.11 -25.37
N ASP A 182 -2.20 8.34 -25.84
CA ASP A 182 -1.43 8.65 -27.06
C ASP A 182 0.05 8.24 -26.93
N LYS A 183 0.65 8.43 -25.74
CA LYS A 183 2.02 7.95 -25.46
C LYS A 183 2.12 6.42 -25.49
N GLU A 184 1.08 5.71 -25.04
CA GLU A 184 1.02 4.24 -25.10
C GLU A 184 0.85 3.73 -26.53
N LEU A 185 0.04 4.40 -27.35
CA LEU A 185 -0.15 4.09 -28.77
C LEU A 185 1.05 4.42 -29.67
N LEU A 186 1.88 5.40 -29.31
CA LEU A 186 3.13 5.72 -30.02
C LEU A 186 4.25 4.71 -29.77
N GLN A 187 4.07 3.71 -28.88
CA GLN A 187 5.05 2.64 -28.70
C GLN A 187 5.00 1.67 -29.89
N PRO A 188 6.06 1.55 -30.71
CA PRO A 188 6.03 0.68 -31.89
C PRO A 188 6.02 -0.79 -31.47
N ALA A 189 5.03 -1.55 -31.98
CA ALA A 189 4.97 -2.99 -31.82
C ALA A 189 6.22 -3.69 -32.42
N PRO A 190 6.76 -4.76 -31.81
CA PRO A 190 7.96 -5.42 -32.32
C PRO A 190 7.63 -6.23 -33.58
N VAL A 191 8.17 -5.83 -34.74
CA VAL A 191 8.07 -6.61 -35.99
C VAL A 191 9.16 -7.69 -36.07
N PRO A 192 8.85 -8.94 -36.48
CA PRO A 192 9.86 -9.98 -36.64
C PRO A 192 10.72 -9.76 -37.89
N ALA A 193 12.04 -9.73 -37.73
CA ALA A 193 12.98 -9.59 -38.85
C ALA A 193 13.07 -10.88 -39.68
N THR A 194 12.48 -10.88 -40.88
CA THR A 194 12.83 -11.83 -41.95
C THR A 194 13.48 -11.06 -43.09
N LYS A 195 14.72 -11.43 -43.46
CA LYS A 195 15.35 -11.00 -44.72
C LYS A 195 15.94 -12.21 -45.46
N ALA A 196 15.46 -12.39 -46.68
CA ALA A 196 15.99 -13.29 -47.70
C ALA A 196 17.26 -12.71 -48.37
N PRO A 197 18.06 -13.52 -49.11
CA PRO A 197 19.44 -13.19 -49.47
C PRO A 197 19.64 -12.77 -50.94
N ALA A 198 20.57 -11.82 -51.17
CA ALA A 198 21.32 -11.58 -52.41
C ALA A 198 22.30 -10.41 -52.17
N ALA A 199 23.40 -10.16 -52.88
CA ALA A 199 24.41 -10.94 -53.58
C ALA A 199 25.52 -9.90 -53.93
N ALA A 200 26.80 -10.27 -53.70
CA ALA A 200 28.08 -9.75 -54.23
C ALA A 200 28.18 -8.34 -54.88
N ALA A 201 29.15 -7.52 -54.43
CA ALA A 201 30.41 -7.22 -55.16
C ALA A 201 31.29 -6.11 -54.52
N ALA A 202 32.59 -6.43 -54.40
CA ALA A 202 33.83 -5.61 -54.49
C ALA A 202 34.11 -4.37 -53.59
N SER A 203 35.35 -4.38 -53.06
CA SER A 203 36.01 -3.55 -52.03
C SER A 203 36.70 -2.26 -52.57
N PRO A 204 37.61 -1.57 -51.83
CA PRO A 204 37.40 -0.74 -50.63
C PRO A 204 38.05 0.68 -50.78
N ASP A 205 37.53 1.72 -50.14
CA ASP A 205 38.37 2.91 -49.87
C ASP A 205 37.96 3.69 -48.61
N LYS A 206 38.98 4.17 -47.91
CA LYS A 206 38.97 4.66 -46.53
C LYS A 206 38.44 6.09 -46.40
N LEU A 207 37.52 6.34 -45.45
CA LEU A 207 37.30 7.66 -44.85
C LEU A 207 36.90 7.52 -43.35
N PRO A 208 37.18 8.54 -42.50
CA PRO A 208 37.46 8.37 -41.07
C PRO A 208 36.24 8.35 -40.14
N SER A 209 36.47 7.77 -38.95
CA SER A 209 35.54 7.55 -37.84
C SER A 209 34.91 8.84 -37.29
N VAL A 210 33.59 8.85 -37.14
CA VAL A 210 32.81 9.92 -36.49
C VAL A 210 32.52 9.49 -35.03
N PRO A 211 32.75 10.36 -34.03
CA PRO A 211 32.68 9.99 -32.62
C PRO A 211 31.27 9.66 -32.11
N GLN A 212 31.17 8.61 -31.29
CA GLN A 212 29.98 8.22 -30.53
C GLN A 212 29.56 9.34 -29.57
N LYS A 213 28.37 9.91 -29.81
CA LYS A 213 27.71 10.82 -28.87
C LYS A 213 27.04 9.99 -27.77
N GLN A 214 27.61 9.99 -26.56
CA GLN A 214 26.94 9.48 -25.37
C GLN A 214 25.62 10.24 -25.17
N LYS A 215 24.52 9.51 -24.98
CA LYS A 215 23.23 10.06 -24.54
C LYS A 215 23.44 10.67 -23.16
N GLN A 216 23.43 12.00 -23.08
CA GLN A 216 23.23 12.70 -21.81
C GLN A 216 21.78 12.48 -21.40
N GLN A 217 21.56 11.96 -20.19
CA GLN A 217 20.25 12.05 -19.53
C GLN A 217 19.92 13.54 -19.36
N PRO A 218 18.67 13.97 -19.60
CA PRO A 218 18.28 15.34 -19.34
C PRO A 218 18.57 15.67 -17.87
N ALA A 219 19.24 16.80 -17.63
CA ALA A 219 19.46 17.30 -16.28
C ALA A 219 18.09 17.56 -15.64
N LYS A 220 17.87 17.03 -14.42
CA LYS A 220 16.67 17.32 -13.63
C LYS A 220 16.49 18.83 -13.55
N THR A 221 15.26 19.30 -13.77
CA THR A 221 14.96 20.73 -13.66
C THR A 221 15.13 21.19 -12.22
N GLN A 222 15.36 22.48 -12.03
CA GLN A 222 15.49 23.08 -10.70
C GLN A 222 14.28 22.73 -9.81
N GLU A 223 13.07 22.67 -10.39
CA GLU A 223 11.83 22.28 -9.73
C GLU A 223 11.81 20.80 -9.27
N GLU A 224 12.33 19.86 -10.07
CA GLU A 224 12.39 18.44 -9.68
C GLU A 224 13.33 18.20 -8.50
N LEU A 225 14.41 18.97 -8.41
CA LEU A 225 15.37 18.88 -7.30
C LEU A 225 14.79 19.45 -6.00
N GLU A 226 14.03 20.54 -6.09
CA GLU A 226 13.34 21.14 -4.95
C GLU A 226 12.24 20.20 -4.41
N LEU A 227 11.50 19.52 -5.29
CA LEU A 227 10.48 18.55 -4.89
C LEU A 227 11.07 17.30 -4.21
N GLU A 228 12.20 16.79 -4.72
CA GLU A 228 12.88 15.62 -4.13
C GLU A 228 13.50 15.95 -2.76
N ALA A 229 13.98 17.19 -2.57
CA ALA A 229 14.44 17.68 -1.28
C ALA A 229 13.28 17.77 -0.27
N LEU A 230 12.12 18.27 -0.70
CA LEU A 230 10.92 18.34 0.14
C LEU A 230 10.43 16.94 0.56
N GLN A 231 10.44 15.98 -0.36
CA GLN A 231 10.07 14.59 -0.10
C GLN A 231 11.03 13.89 0.86
N ALA A 232 12.33 14.20 0.78
CA ALA A 232 13.33 13.66 1.69
C ALA A 232 13.20 14.25 3.10
N GLU A 233 12.82 15.53 3.24
CA GLU A 233 12.60 16.18 4.53
C GLU A 233 11.36 15.65 5.25
N MET A 234 10.30 15.29 4.51
CA MET A 234 9.10 14.64 5.07
C MET A 234 9.29 13.16 5.44
N ALA A 235 10.39 12.55 5.01
CA ALA A 235 10.72 11.16 5.31
C ALA A 235 11.54 10.98 6.61
N LEU A 236 11.75 12.06 7.37
CA LEU A 236 12.35 12.10 8.71
C LEU A 236 11.28 12.36 9.78
#